data_AF-A0A9P0ZYM3-F1
#
_entry.id   AF-A0A9P0ZYM3-F1
#
_cell.length_a   1.000
_cell.length_b   1.000
_cell.length_c   1.000
_cell.angle_alpha   90.00
_cell.angle_beta   90.00
_cell.angle_gamma   90.00
#
_symmetry.space_group_name_H-M   'P 1'
#
loop_
_entity.id
_entity.type
_entity.pdbx_description
1 polymer ?
#
loop_
_entity_poly.entity_id
_entity_poly.type
_entity_poly.pdbx_seq_one_letter_code
_entity_poly.pdbx_strand_id
1 'polypeptide(L)'
;MSKFTWRIENFSGLDAEKIYSVTFVLNEYQWRLCLHPKGIKAGHLSVYLLVADLSNLPNGWSIATKFSLALVNQIDNHKTIKRARHHVLCTRSRPKDFWHITFY
;
A
#
# COMPACT_ATOMS: atom_id res chain seq x y z
N MET A 1 -4.89 -17.87 0.99
CA MET A 1 -4.45 -16.49 1.30
C MET A 1 -3.85 -15.92 0.02
N SER A 2 -4.50 -14.94 -0.59
CA SER A 2 -4.03 -14.35 -1.85
C SER A 2 -2.92 -13.33 -1.56
N LYS A 3 -1.82 -13.39 -2.31
CA LYS A 3 -0.64 -12.55 -2.12
C LYS A 3 -0.27 -11.86 -3.42
N PHE A 4 0.00 -10.57 -3.35
CA PHE A 4 0.65 -9.81 -4.41
C PHE A 4 2.05 -9.38 -3.96
N THR A 5 3.00 -9.31 -4.87
CA THR A 5 4.37 -8.86 -4.59
C THR A 5 4.79 -7.87 -5.67
N TRP A 6 5.25 -6.70 -5.24
CA TRP A 6 5.78 -5.67 -6.13
C TRP A 6 7.27 -5.53 -5.85
N ARG A 7 8.07 -5.87 -6.86
CA ARG A 7 9.51 -5.66 -6.82
C ARG A 7 9.82 -4.25 -7.29
N ILE A 8 10.63 -3.55 -6.51
CA ILE A 8 11.11 -2.20 -6.83
C ILE A 8 12.58 -2.33 -7.21
N GLU A 9 12.90 -2.05 -8.46
CA GLU A 9 14.29 -2.02 -8.93
C GLU A 9 14.94 -0.69 -8.56
N ASN A 10 16.26 -0.72 -8.35
CA ASN A 10 17.07 0.46 -8.03
C ASN A 10 16.49 1.34 -6.90
N PHE A 11 16.04 0.71 -5.81
CA PHE A 11 15.36 1.41 -4.70
C PHE A 11 16.19 2.59 -4.14
N SER A 12 17.50 2.41 -3.98
CA SER A 12 18.41 3.46 -3.48
C SER A 12 18.54 4.66 -4.43
N GLY A 13 18.28 4.46 -5.72
CA GLY A 13 18.29 5.52 -6.74
C GLY A 13 16.93 6.18 -6.97
N LEU A 14 15.88 5.82 -6.22
CA LEU A 14 14.56 6.42 -6.39
C LEU A 14 14.52 7.86 -5.88
N ASP A 15 14.48 8.80 -6.82
CA ASP A 15 14.24 10.22 -6.57
C ASP A 15 12.83 10.65 -6.99
N ALA A 16 11.83 9.87 -6.57
CA ALA A 16 10.41 10.18 -6.80
C ALA A 16 9.72 10.47 -5.47
N GLU A 17 8.80 11.43 -5.47
CA GLU A 17 7.93 11.70 -4.31
C GLU A 17 7.09 10.46 -3.95
N LYS A 18 6.56 9.80 -4.98
CA LYS A 18 5.83 8.55 -4.88
C LYS A 18 5.90 7.72 -6.16
N ILE A 19 5.76 6.41 -6.03
CA ILE A 19 5.61 5.46 -7.15
C ILE A 19 4.44 4.52 -6.89
N TYR A 20 3.91 3.93 -7.97
CA TYR A 20 2.76 3.04 -7.91
C TYR A 20 3.11 1.65 -8.46
N SER A 21 2.53 0.61 -7.88
CA SER A 21 2.53 -0.72 -8.51
C SER A 21 1.60 -0.75 -9.71
N VAL A 22 1.68 -1.85 -10.46
CA VAL A 22 0.57 -2.27 -11.33
C VAL A 22 -0.71 -2.47 -10.51
N THR A 23 -1.86 -2.36 -11.16
CA THR A 23 -3.14 -2.77 -10.56
C THR A 23 -3.18 -4.30 -10.47
N PHE A 24 -3.72 -4.83 -9.38
CA PHE A 24 -3.84 -6.27 -9.16
C PHE A 24 -5.17 -6.61 -8.48
N VAL A 25 -5.69 -7.81 -8.74
CA VAL A 25 -6.96 -8.27 -8.17
C VAL A 25 -6.70 -9.15 -6.96
N LEU A 26 -7.31 -8.83 -5.81
CA LEU A 26 -7.39 -9.72 -4.66
C LEU A 26 -8.80 -9.68 -4.09
N ASN A 27 -9.37 -10.86 -3.86
CA ASN A 27 -10.72 -11.04 -3.33
C ASN A 27 -11.76 -10.21 -4.10
N GLU A 28 -11.71 -10.26 -5.44
CA GLU A 28 -12.64 -9.58 -6.36
C GLU A 28 -12.51 -8.04 -6.45
N TYR A 29 -11.59 -7.44 -5.70
CA TYR A 29 -11.33 -6.00 -5.76
C TYR A 29 -10.02 -5.70 -6.47
N GLN A 30 -10.02 -4.60 -7.22
CA GLN A 30 -8.82 -4.07 -7.86
C GLN A 30 -8.07 -3.15 -6.90
N TRP A 31 -6.83 -3.54 -6.60
CA TRP A 31 -5.95 -2.85 -5.67
C TRP A 31 -4.72 -2.32 -6.39
N ARG A 32 -4.04 -1.38 -5.76
CA ARG A 32 -2.74 -0.85 -6.18
C ARG A 32 -1.93 -0.45 -4.94
N LEU A 33 -0.62 -0.65 -4.96
CA LEU A 33 0.27 -0.11 -3.93
C LEU A 33 0.76 1.27 -4.35
N CYS A 34 0.89 2.18 -3.39
CA CYS A 34 1.56 3.47 -3.53
C CYS A 34 2.69 3.54 -2.50
N LEU A 35 3.89 3.82 -2.96
CA LEU A 35 5.08 3.94 -2.11
C LEU A 35 5.52 5.40 -2.11
N HIS A 36 5.83 5.93 -0.94
CA HIS A 36 6.56 7.18 -0.77
C HIS A 36 7.97 6.86 -0.24
N PRO A 37 9.01 6.82 -1.11
CA PRO A 37 10.37 6.45 -0.72
C PRO A 37 10.94 7.28 0.42
N LYS A 38 10.65 8.59 0.41
CA LYS A 38 11.11 9.56 1.42
C LYS A 38 10.07 9.84 2.52
N GLY A 39 8.93 9.12 2.50
CA GLY A 39 7.81 9.37 3.40
C GLY A 39 7.03 10.66 3.11
N ILE A 40 5.89 10.84 3.79
CA ILE A 40 5.03 12.03 3.60
C ILE A 40 5.31 13.12 4.65
N LYS A 41 5.63 12.75 5.90
CA LYS A 41 5.76 13.71 7.01
C LYS A 41 6.98 13.54 7.92
N ALA A 42 7.74 12.45 7.79
CA ALA A 42 8.77 12.10 8.78
C ALA A 42 10.04 11.46 8.20
N GLY A 43 10.29 11.54 6.90
CA GLY A 43 11.51 10.96 6.30
C GLY A 43 11.56 9.42 6.24
N HIS A 44 10.53 8.74 6.73
CA HIS A 44 10.46 7.27 6.75
C HIS A 44 9.64 6.72 5.58
N LEU A 45 10.09 5.59 5.04
CA LEU A 45 9.39 4.86 3.99
C LEU A 45 7.92 4.61 4.36
N SER A 46 7.01 5.02 3.48
CA SER A 46 5.58 4.86 3.70
C SER A 46 4.95 4.10 2.53
N VAL A 47 4.21 3.03 2.84
CA VAL A 47 3.50 2.21 1.85
C VAL A 47 2.00 2.28 2.10
N TYR A 48 1.25 2.41 1.01
CA TYR A 48 -0.19 2.52 0.98
C TYR A 48 -0.80 1.44 0.08
N LEU A 49 -1.89 0.84 0.54
CA LEU A 49 -2.76 0.01 -0.27
C LEU A 49 -3.91 0.88 -0.75
N LEU A 50 -4.24 0.91 -2.03
CA LEU A 50 -5.29 1.75 -2.60
C LEU A 50 -6.26 0.88 -3.39
N VAL A 51 -7.53 1.28 -3.47
CA VAL A 51 -8.43 0.75 -4.50
C VAL A 51 -8.07 1.43 -5.81
N ALA A 52 -7.93 0.65 -6.88
CA ALA A 52 -7.38 1.16 -8.15
C ALA A 52 -8.32 2.13 -8.87
N ASP A 53 -9.63 1.95 -8.73
CA ASP A 53 -10.65 2.75 -9.39
C ASP A 53 -11.66 3.31 -8.39
N LEU A 54 -11.21 4.31 -7.62
CA LEU A 54 -12.06 4.99 -6.65
C LEU A 54 -13.18 5.80 -7.31
N SER A 55 -12.96 6.27 -8.54
CA SER A 55 -13.89 7.10 -9.31
C SER A 55 -15.17 6.37 -9.70
N ASN A 56 -15.09 5.07 -9.95
CA ASN A 56 -16.23 4.26 -10.39
C ASN A 56 -16.97 3.57 -9.24
N LEU A 57 -16.60 3.84 -7.98
CA LEU A 57 -17.28 3.27 -6.83
C LEU A 57 -18.57 4.04 -6.51
N PRO A 58 -19.66 3.34 -6.15
CA PRO A 58 -20.88 4.01 -5.75
C PRO A 58 -20.70 4.81 -4.44
N ASN A 59 -21.47 5.88 -4.31
CA ASN A 59 -21.52 6.66 -3.08
C ASN A 59 -21.88 5.76 -1.89
N GLY A 60 -21.10 5.82 -0.81
CA GLY A 60 -21.30 4.98 0.37
C GLY A 60 -20.69 3.58 0.29
N TRP A 61 -19.99 3.22 -0.79
CA TRP A 61 -19.27 1.96 -0.88
C TRP A 61 -18.27 1.81 0.27
N SER A 62 -18.22 0.61 0.85
CA SER A 62 -17.27 0.24 1.88
C SER A 62 -16.83 -1.21 1.76
N ILE A 63 -15.60 -1.51 2.18
CA ILE A 63 -15.10 -2.88 2.27
C ILE A 63 -14.35 -3.08 3.59
N ALA A 64 -14.81 -4.04 4.39
CA ALA A 64 -14.07 -4.53 5.55
C ALA A 64 -13.01 -5.53 5.08
N THR A 65 -11.73 -5.21 5.27
CA THR A 65 -10.64 -6.10 4.85
C THR A 65 -9.58 -6.29 5.93
N LYS A 66 -9.02 -7.50 5.96
CA LYS A 66 -7.83 -7.85 6.75
C LYS A 66 -6.68 -8.02 5.79
N PHE A 67 -5.64 -7.21 5.93
CA PHE A 67 -4.45 -7.35 5.11
C PHE A 67 -3.18 -7.16 5.94
N SER A 68 -2.08 -7.64 5.37
CA SER A 68 -0.75 -7.37 5.88
C SER A 68 0.12 -6.84 4.75
N LEU A 69 0.90 -5.80 5.04
CA LEU A 69 1.95 -5.31 4.16
C LEU A 69 3.31 -5.79 4.71
N ALA A 70 4.19 -6.19 3.80
CA ALA A 70 5.55 -6.57 4.13
C ALA A 70 6.53 -5.82 3.23
N LEU A 71 7.53 -5.20 3.84
CA LEU A 71 8.73 -4.74 3.15
C LEU A 71 9.75 -5.86 3.22
N VAL A 72 9.92 -6.56 2.10
CA VAL A 72 10.82 -7.71 2.02
C VAL A 72 12.23 -7.24 1.72
N ASN A 73 13.17 -7.57 2.60
CA ASN A 73 14.58 -7.36 2.35
C ASN A 73 15.08 -8.50 1.45
N GLN A 74 15.60 -8.15 0.27
CA GLN A 74 16.00 -9.12 -0.76
C GLN A 74 17.32 -9.82 -0.46
N ILE A 75 18.13 -9.28 0.46
CA ILE A 75 19.45 -9.81 0.84
C ILE A 75 19.32 -10.68 2.09
N ASP A 76 18.60 -10.18 3.09
CA ASP A 76 18.44 -10.83 4.39
C ASP A 76 16.96 -10.87 4.79
N ASN A 77 16.34 -12.03 4.61
CA ASN A 77 14.92 -12.21 4.89
C ASN A 77 14.57 -12.05 6.39
N HIS A 78 15.53 -12.17 7.32
CA HIS A 78 15.29 -11.91 8.74
C HIS A 78 15.05 -10.42 9.03
N LYS A 79 15.47 -9.53 8.12
CA LYS A 79 15.21 -8.09 8.17
C LYS A 79 13.91 -7.68 7.46
N THR A 80 13.11 -8.64 7.00
CA THR A 80 11.79 -8.36 6.42
C THR A 80 10.86 -7.84 7.51
N ILE A 81 10.28 -6.66 7.29
CA ILE A 81 9.33 -6.06 8.22
C ILE A 81 7.92 -6.31 7.71
N LYS A 82 7.08 -6.94 8.53
CA LYS A 82 5.67 -7.19 8.23
C LYS A 82 4.77 -6.52 9.26
N ARG A 83 3.71 -5.88 8.80
CA ARG A 83 2.67 -5.25 9.62
C ARG A 83 1.30 -5.71 9.13
N ALA A 84 0.43 -6.08 10.05
CA ALA A 84 -0.96 -6.45 9.76
C ALA A 84 -1.92 -5.38 10.28
N ARG A 85 -3.01 -5.14 9.55
CA ARG A 85 -4.10 -4.26 9.97
C ARG A 85 -5.45 -4.87 9.61
N HIS A 86 -6.44 -4.61 10.46
CA HIS A 86 -7.86 -4.85 10.18
C HIS A 86 -8.57 -3.52 10.16
N HIS A 87 -9.32 -3.21 9.11
CA HIS A 87 -9.94 -1.89 8.96
C HIS A 87 -10.97 -1.90 7.82
N VAL A 88 -11.91 -0.96 7.87
CA VAL A 88 -13.00 -0.78 6.89
C VAL A 88 -12.67 0.40 5.99
N LEU A 89 -12.62 0.18 4.68
CA LEU A 89 -12.58 1.23 3.65
C LEU A 89 -13.97 1.81 3.47
N CYS A 90 -14.13 3.12 3.28
CA CYS A 90 -15.38 3.75 2.86
C CYS A 90 -15.09 4.88 1.85
N THR A 91 -15.92 5.12 0.84
CA THR A 91 -15.72 6.21 -0.14
C THR A 91 -15.71 7.63 0.46
N ARG A 92 -16.12 7.79 1.73
CA ARG A 92 -16.04 9.04 2.50
C ARG A 92 -14.69 9.29 3.19
N SER A 93 -13.76 8.33 3.17
CA SER A 93 -12.43 8.50 3.76
C SER A 93 -11.69 9.62 3.00
N ARG A 94 -11.21 10.65 3.70
CA ARG A 94 -10.49 11.80 3.10
C ARG A 94 -9.23 11.29 2.38
N PRO A 95 -8.61 12.07 1.48
CA PRO A 95 -7.32 11.72 0.88
C PRO A 95 -6.19 11.42 1.89
N LYS A 96 -6.35 11.90 3.14
CA LYS A 96 -5.45 11.66 4.29
C LYS A 96 -5.74 10.34 5.03
N ASP A 97 -6.85 9.70 4.72
CA ASP A 97 -7.33 8.44 5.32
C ASP A 97 -7.04 7.23 4.43
N PHE A 98 -6.39 7.45 3.26
CA PHE A 98 -5.80 6.37 2.50
C PHE A 98 -4.62 5.77 3.28
N TRP A 99 -4.66 4.45 3.39
CA TRP A 99 -3.84 3.54 4.19
C TRP A 99 -2.37 3.90 4.33
N HIS A 100 -1.89 4.41 5.46
CA HIS A 100 -0.44 4.52 5.71
C HIS A 100 0.05 3.43 6.65
N ILE A 101 1.08 2.69 6.26
CA ILE A 101 1.97 1.99 7.18
C ILE A 101 3.37 2.57 7.01
N THR A 102 3.85 3.22 8.06
CA THR A 102 5.24 3.67 8.17
C THR A 102 6.07 2.49 8.62
N PHE A 103 7.11 2.17 7.84
CA PHE A 103 8.14 1.24 8.26
C PHE A 103 9.30 2.08 8.81
N TYR A 104 9.58 1.90 10.10
CA TYR A 104 10.75 2.47 10.78
C TYR A 104 11.91 1.49 10.69
#